data_AF-A0A3Q3SWW1-F1
#
_entry.id   AF-A0A3Q3SWW1-F1
#
_cell.length_a   1.000
_cell.length_b   1.000
_cell.length_c   1.000
_cell.angle_alpha   90.00
_cell.angle_beta   90.00
_cell.angle_gamma   90.00
#
_symmetry.space_group_name_H-M   'P 1'
#
loop_
_entity.id
_entity.type
_entity.pdbx_description
1 polymer ?
#
loop_
_entity_poly.entity_id
_entity_poly.type
_entity_poly.pdbx_seq_one_letter_code
_entity_poly.pdbx_strand_id
1 'polypeptide(L)'
;MSWAEEDWTVGLSGRVLQKVKELQVHQERLSRENKQKQLQLDNIHTNLEKQTAKVQTAMTNNIHHSYCYRGKTELYKIEICL
;
A
#
# COMPACT_ATOMS: atom_id res chain seq x y z
N MET A 1 -26.04 19.17 7.21
CA MET A 1 -26.14 20.18 8.28
C MET A 1 -25.36 21.40 7.82
N SER A 2 -26.02 22.55 7.67
CA SER A 2 -25.36 23.79 7.26
C SER A 2 -24.93 24.55 8.53
N TRP A 3 -23.76 24.23 9.07
CA TRP A 3 -23.06 25.03 10.09
C TRP A 3 -22.05 25.96 9.41
N ALA A 4 -22.48 26.63 8.34
CA ALA A 4 -21.66 27.65 7.74
C ALA A 4 -22.03 29.00 8.38
N GLU A 5 -20.99 29.76 8.72
CA GLU A 5 -20.98 31.24 8.80
C GLU A 5 -21.26 31.94 10.14
N GLU A 6 -20.92 31.34 11.29
CA GLU A 6 -20.48 32.20 12.40
C GLU A 6 -18.96 32.12 12.53
N ASP A 7 -18.29 33.23 12.21
CA ASP A 7 -16.85 33.36 12.35
C ASP A 7 -16.51 33.31 13.84
N TRP A 8 -16.15 32.12 14.30
CA TRP A 8 -15.76 31.83 15.68
C TRP A 8 -14.54 32.63 16.14
N THR A 9 -13.86 33.33 15.23
CA THR A 9 -12.72 34.19 15.54
C THR A 9 -13.13 35.60 16.01
N VAL A 10 -14.41 35.96 15.87
CA VAL A 10 -14.95 37.24 16.35
C VAL A 10 -14.84 37.34 17.87
N GLY A 11 -14.31 38.47 18.37
CA GLY A 11 -14.14 38.72 19.81
C GLY A 11 -12.84 38.15 20.40
N LEU A 12 -12.03 37.41 19.64
CA LEU A 12 -10.71 36.98 20.08
C LEU A 12 -9.69 38.11 20.04
N SER A 13 -8.75 38.12 21.00
CA SER A 13 -7.65 39.09 20.99
C SER A 13 -6.67 38.82 19.84
N GLY A 14 -5.99 39.87 19.36
CA GLY A 14 -5.02 39.75 18.24
C GLY A 14 -3.92 38.71 18.46
N ARG A 15 -3.45 38.53 19.71
CA ARG A 15 -2.48 37.48 20.05
C ARG A 15 -3.04 36.08 19.86
N VAL A 16 -4.30 35.87 20.23
CA VAL A 16 -4.99 34.59 20.04
C VAL A 16 -5.21 34.33 18.56
N LEU A 17 -5.64 35.34 17.79
CA LEU A 17 -5.81 35.24 16.33
C LEU A 17 -4.50 34.89 15.61
N GLN A 18 -3.39 35.49 16.02
CA GLN A 18 -2.07 35.15 15.49
C GLN A 18 -1.74 33.67 15.77
N LYS A 19 -2.03 33.19 16.98
CA LYS A 19 -1.76 31.79 17.33
C LYS A 19 -2.64 30.81 16.58
N VAL A 20 -3.90 31.15 16.34
CA VAL A 20 -4.81 30.38 15.48
C VAL A 20 -4.23 30.23 14.07
N LYS A 21 -3.76 31.33 13.47
CA LYS A 21 -3.16 31.31 12.14
C LYS A 21 -1.89 30.46 12.08
N GLU A 22 -1.01 30.58 13.07
CA GLU A 22 0.19 29.74 13.18
C GLU A 22 -0.18 28.24 13.23
N LEU A 23 -1.18 27.88 14.03
CA LEU A 23 -1.64 26.50 14.17
C LEU A 23 -2.29 25.99 12.89
N GLN A 24 -3.07 26.80 12.19
CA GLN A 24 -3.66 26.45 10.89
C GLN A 24 -2.57 26.14 9.86
N VAL A 25 -1.56 26.99 9.73
CA VAL A 25 -0.41 26.75 8.83
C VAL A 25 0.33 25.47 9.22
N HIS A 26 0.51 25.22 10.52
CA HIS A 26 1.16 24.01 11.00
C HIS A 26 0.35 22.75 10.68
N GLN A 27 -0.97 22.81 10.89
CA GLN A 27 -1.90 21.72 10.56
C GLN A 27 -1.88 21.41 9.07
N GLU A 28 -1.92 22.43 8.21
CA GLU A 28 -1.82 22.25 6.77
C GLU A 28 -0.50 21.59 6.35
N ARG A 29 0.62 22.01 6.96
CA ARG A 29 1.93 21.40 6.71
C ARG A 29 1.92 19.92 7.10
N LEU A 30 1.47 19.61 8.31
CA LEU A 30 1.38 18.23 8.79
C LEU A 30 0.43 17.39 7.93
N SER A 31 -0.68 17.97 7.48
CA SER A 31 -1.64 17.30 6.58
C SER A 31 -0.97 16.92 5.25
N ARG A 32 -0.19 17.82 4.65
CA ARG A 32 0.57 17.54 3.42
C ARG A 32 1.62 16.46 3.65
N GLU A 33 2.40 16.56 4.72
CA GLU A 33 3.41 15.56 5.08
C GLU A 33 2.78 14.18 5.32
N ASN A 34 1.64 14.13 6.00
CA ASN A 34 0.92 12.88 6.26
C ASN A 34 0.37 12.27 4.97
N LYS A 35 -0.21 13.08 4.08
CA LYS A 35 -0.65 12.61 2.76
C LYS A 35 0.50 12.04 1.94
N GLN A 36 1.66 12.69 1.95
CA GLN A 36 2.85 12.20 1.26
C GLN A 36 3.32 10.86 1.85
N LYS A 37 3.33 10.71 3.17
CA LYS A 37 3.68 9.44 3.83
C LYS A 37 2.67 8.33 3.51
N GLN A 38 1.38 8.64 3.49
CA GLN A 38 0.35 7.67 3.12
C GLN A 38 0.57 7.14 1.70
N LEU A 39 0.85 8.02 0.73
CA LEU A 39 1.17 7.62 -0.64
C LEU A 39 2.42 6.73 -0.73
N GLN A 40 3.44 7.00 0.10
CA GLN A 40 4.63 6.14 0.16
C GLN A 40 4.29 4.76 0.71
N LEU A 41 3.47 4.68 1.77
CA LEU A 41 3.01 3.42 2.33
C LEU A 41 2.19 2.61 1.32
N ASP A 42 1.26 3.26 0.61
CA ASP A 42 0.42 2.61 -0.40
C ASP A 42 1.27 2.05 -1.56
N ASN A 43 2.30 2.80 -1.98
CA ASN A 43 3.26 2.34 -2.99
C ASN A 43 4.07 1.12 -2.53
N ILE A 44 4.56 1.14 -1.29
CA ILE A 44 5.29 0.00 -0.71
C ILE A 44 4.38 -1.22 -0.63
N HIS A 45 3.14 -1.04 -0.17
CA HIS A 45 2.16 -2.12 -0.05
C HIS A 45 1.86 -2.75 -1.41
N THR A 46 1.54 -1.92 -2.41
CA THR A 46 1.28 -2.38 -3.78
C THR A 46 2.48 -3.12 -4.38
N ASN A 47 3.70 -2.65 -4.13
CA ASN A 47 4.90 -3.32 -4.62
C ASN A 47 5.15 -4.66 -3.92
N LEU A 48 4.89 -4.73 -2.61
CA LEU A 48 4.99 -5.97 -1.85
C LEU A 48 3.99 -7.00 -2.36
N GLU A 49 2.72 -6.62 -2.55
CA GLU A 49 1.69 -7.50 -3.11
C GLU A 49 2.10 -8.05 -4.48
N LYS A 50 2.61 -7.18 -5.36
CA LYS A 50 3.14 -7.59 -6.68
C LYS A 50 4.29 -8.59 -6.56
N GLN A 51 5.21 -8.39 -5.61
CA GLN A 51 6.32 -9.33 -5.40
C GLN A 51 5.82 -10.67 -4.84
N THR A 52 4.90 -10.65 -3.87
CA THR A 52 4.29 -11.87 -3.32
C THR A 52 3.57 -12.68 -4.40
N ALA A 53 2.79 -12.02 -5.26
CA ALA A 53 2.13 -12.68 -6.39
C ALA A 53 3.15 -13.31 -7.36
N LYS A 54 4.24 -12.60 -7.69
CA LYS A 54 5.32 -13.16 -8.51
C LYS A 54 5.96 -14.39 -7.88
N VAL A 55 6.24 -14.36 -6.58
CA VAL A 55 6.83 -15.51 -5.87
C VAL A 55 5.85 -16.70 -5.85
N GLN A 56 4.56 -16.48 -5.59
CA GLN A 56 3.54 -17.53 -5.63
C GLN A 56 3.38 -18.15 -7.02
N THR A 57 3.36 -17.33 -8.07
CA THR A 57 3.30 -17.84 -9.46
C THR A 57 4.58 -18.61 -9.84
N ALA A 58 5.75 -18.15 -9.41
CA ALA A 58 7.00 -18.86 -9.65
C ALA A 58 7.03 -20.22 -8.93
N MET A 59 6.56 -20.28 -7.67
CA MET A 59 6.48 -21.53 -6.91
C MET A 59 5.50 -22.52 -7.56
N THR A 60 4.29 -22.08 -7.92
CA THR A 60 3.30 -22.93 -8.59
C THR A 60 3.80 -23.44 -9.94
N ASN A 61 4.47 -22.59 -10.74
CA ASN A 61 5.11 -23.01 -11.98
C ASN A 61 6.21 -24.05 -11.74
N ASN A 62 7.04 -23.87 -10.70
CA ASN A 62 8.09 -24.83 -10.35
C ASN A 62 7.51 -26.19 -9.93
N ILE A 63 6.44 -26.15 -9.13
CA ILE A 63 5.71 -27.34 -8.69
C ILE A 63 5.10 -28.06 -9.91
N HIS A 64 4.41 -27.35 -10.80
CA HIS A 64 3.84 -27.90 -12.02
C HIS A 64 4.92 -28.52 -12.92
N HIS A 65 6.05 -27.84 -13.07
CA HIS A 65 7.21 -28.36 -13.82
C HIS A 65 7.75 -29.64 -13.17
N SER A 66 7.95 -29.67 -11.85
CA SER A 66 8.39 -30.87 -11.12
C SER A 66 7.47 -32.07 -11.34
N TYR A 67 6.14 -31.88 -11.26
CA TYR A 67 5.17 -32.95 -11.53
C TYR A 67 5.18 -33.41 -12.98
N CYS A 68 5.29 -32.48 -13.95
CA CYS A 68 5.37 -32.82 -15.37
C CYS A 68 6.63 -33.63 -15.71
N TYR A 69 7.76 -33.29 -15.10
CA TYR A 69 9.02 -34.02 -15.27
C TYR A 69 8.98 -35.39 -14.60
N ARG A 70 8.45 -35.47 -13.37
CA ARG A 70 8.27 -36.75 -12.66
C ARG A 70 7.38 -37.71 -13.46
N GLY A 71 6.24 -37.24 -13.99
CA GLY A 71 5.35 -38.04 -14.82
C GLY A 71 6.01 -38.55 -16.10
N LYS A 72 6.80 -37.70 -16.80
CA LYS A 72 7.60 -38.14 -17.95
C LYS A 72 8.61 -39.21 -17.56
N THR A 73 9.36 -39.01 -16.47
CA THR A 73 10.34 -40.02 -16.03
C THR A 73 9.71 -41.35 -15.65
N GLU A 74 8.52 -41.35 -15.04
CA GLU A 74 7.79 -42.58 -14.72
C GLU A 74 7.27 -43.28 -15.97
N LEU A 75 6.76 -42.54 -16.96
CA LEU A 75 6.36 -43.10 -18.26
C LEU A 75 7.54 -43.73 -19.01
N TYR A 76 8.67 -43.03 -19.13
CA TYR A 76 9.88 -43.58 -19.76
C TYR A 76 10.41 -44.81 -19.03
N LYS A 77 10.28 -44.86 -17.70
CA LYS A 77 10.70 -46.01 -16.89
C LYS A 77 9.83 -47.23 -17.12
N ILE A 78 8.53 -47.04 -17.36
CA ILE A 78 7.61 -48.12 -17.75
C ILE A 78 7.90 -48.59 -19.18
N GLU A 79 8.11 -47.67 -20.13
CA GLU A 79 8.43 -48.01 -21.53
C GLU A 79 9.75 -48.79 -21.71
N ILE A 80 10.77 -48.53 -20.89
CA ILE A 80 12.05 -49.26 -20.93
C ILE A 80 11.94 -50.66 -20.27
N CYS A 81 10.93 -50.87 -19.42
CA CYS A 81 10.72 -52.15 -18.71
C CYS A 81 9.76 -53.12 -19.42
N LEU A 82 9.23 -52.76 -20.60
CA LEU A 82 8.39 -53.61 -21.47
C LEU A 82 9.19 -54.13 -22.67
#